data_AF-A0A4V2YB46-F1
#
_entry.id   AF-A0A4V2YB46-F1
#
_cell.length_a   1.000
_cell.length_b   1.000
_cell.length_c   1.000
_cell.angle_alpha   90.00
_cell.angle_beta   90.00
_cell.angle_gamma   90.00
#
_symmetry.space_group_name_H-M   'P 1'
#
loop_
_entity.id
_entity.type
_entity.pdbx_description
1 polymer ?
#
loop_
_entity_poly.entity_id
_entity_poly.type
_entity_poly.pdbx_seq_one_letter_code
_entity_poly.pdbx_strand_id
1 'polypeptide(L)'
;MTSVEIFEDLGRRDAFGPLVSRARKFLVSSVPSDSHMWNLVALQIFLEEMGHEVVNLGACVPTELLLRRCHAERPDCVVISSVNGHGHIDGARLITALRADPGLARLNVVIGGKLGVEGEANSQFEQELLELGFDAVFHVGAGDSAHAIESFRRYISSHVEQVT
;
A
#
# COMPACT_ATOMS: atom_id res chain seq x y z
N MET A 1 -14.54 57.47 33.39
CA MET A 1 -13.12 57.09 33.42
C MET A 1 -13.05 55.70 34.05
N THR A 2 -12.48 54.62 33.52
CA THR A 2 -11.91 54.24 32.22
C THR A 2 -11.63 52.73 32.38
N SER A 3 -12.19 51.89 31.49
CA SER A 3 -11.72 50.54 31.11
C SER A 3 -11.76 49.43 32.21
N VAL A 4 -12.22 48.20 31.97
CA VAL A 4 -11.86 47.26 30.89
C VAL A 4 -12.97 46.18 30.79
N GLU A 5 -13.80 46.22 29.74
CA GLU A 5 -14.49 45.04 29.22
C GLU A 5 -13.63 44.53 28.05
N ILE A 6 -12.81 43.51 28.30
CA ILE A 6 -12.07 42.77 27.28
C ILE A 6 -12.56 41.32 27.40
N PHE A 7 -12.90 40.72 26.26
CA PHE A 7 -13.39 39.34 26.01
C PHE A 7 -14.88 39.16 25.66
N GLU A 8 -15.46 40.07 24.88
CA GLU A 8 -16.59 39.75 23.99
C GLU A 8 -16.44 40.52 22.68
N ASP A 9 -15.44 40.20 21.85
CA ASP A 9 -15.57 40.12 20.38
C ASP A 9 -14.21 39.82 19.75
N LEU A 10 -13.93 38.54 19.50
CA LEU A 10 -12.97 38.16 18.47
C LEU A 10 -13.54 36.97 17.72
N GLY A 11 -14.42 37.33 16.79
CA GLY A 11 -14.72 36.68 15.53
C GLY A 11 -14.15 35.28 15.33
N ARG A 12 -15.09 34.34 15.10
CA ARG A 12 -15.05 33.41 13.96
C ARG A 12 -13.72 33.44 13.20
N ARG A 13 -12.79 32.60 13.63
CA ARG A 13 -11.62 32.18 12.85
C ARG A 13 -11.78 30.69 12.62
N ASP A 14 -12.27 30.38 11.43
CA ASP A 14 -11.89 29.24 10.60
C ASP A 14 -11.75 27.91 11.36
N ALA A 15 -12.87 27.21 11.49
CA ALA A 15 -12.92 25.81 11.87
C ALA A 15 -12.35 24.92 10.75
N PHE A 16 -11.05 25.00 10.51
CA PHE A 16 -10.28 23.98 9.81
C PHE A 16 -8.97 23.81 10.57
N GLY A 17 -9.02 23.10 11.70
CA GLY A 17 -7.86 22.33 12.13
C GLY A 17 -7.43 21.42 10.96
N PRO A 18 -6.13 21.06 10.84
CA PRO A 18 -5.70 20.18 9.76
C PRO A 18 -6.65 18.98 9.71
N LEU A 19 -7.23 18.72 8.54
CA LEU A 19 -8.00 17.50 8.30
C LEU A 19 -7.04 16.36 8.54
N VAL A 20 -7.04 15.81 9.75
CA VAL A 20 -6.29 14.59 10.05
C VAL A 20 -6.98 13.54 9.18
N SER A 21 -6.33 13.16 8.08
CA SER A 21 -6.80 12.07 7.25
C SER A 21 -7.00 10.87 8.17
N ARG A 22 -8.15 10.21 8.07
CA ARG A 22 -8.40 9.01 8.87
C ARG A 22 -7.30 7.99 8.54
N ALA A 23 -6.68 7.42 9.58
CA ALA A 23 -5.72 6.34 9.43
C ALA A 23 -6.33 5.22 8.56
N ARG A 24 -5.61 4.85 7.49
CA ARG A 24 -5.97 3.78 6.59
C ARG A 24 -5.38 2.47 7.10
N LYS A 25 -6.05 1.35 6.81
CA LYS A 25 -5.58 0.02 7.17
C LYS A 25 -4.92 -0.65 5.98
N PHE A 26 -3.68 -1.07 6.17
CA PHE A 26 -2.91 -1.81 5.18
C PHE A 26 -2.77 -3.27 5.60
N LEU A 27 -2.79 -4.16 4.61
CA LEU A 27 -2.38 -5.54 4.78
C LEU A 27 -1.11 -5.76 3.96
N VAL A 28 -0.03 -6.19 4.62
CA VAL A 28 1.29 -6.35 4.02
C VAL A 28 1.65 -7.83 3.98
N SER A 29 2.13 -8.32 2.84
CA SER A 29 2.64 -9.69 2.69
C SER A 29 3.63 -9.79 1.53
N SER A 30 4.32 -10.93 1.42
CA SER A 30 5.07 -11.29 0.22
C SER A 30 4.27 -12.22 -0.69
N VAL A 31 4.83 -12.53 -1.86
CA VAL A 31 4.33 -13.65 -2.67
C VAL A 31 4.65 -15.00 -2.01
N PRO A 32 3.89 -16.08 -2.29
CA PRO A 32 4.06 -17.37 -1.60
C PRO A 32 5.47 -17.98 -1.68
N SER A 33 6.22 -17.74 -2.77
CA SER A 33 7.58 -18.24 -2.94
C SER A 33 8.67 -17.39 -2.27
N ASP A 34 8.31 -16.24 -1.68
CA ASP A 34 9.27 -15.28 -1.18
C ASP A 34 9.36 -15.31 0.35
N SER A 35 10.49 -15.79 0.87
CA SER A 35 10.80 -15.92 2.29
C SER A 35 11.48 -14.69 2.90
N HIS A 36 11.68 -13.62 2.14
CA HIS A 36 12.30 -12.40 2.65
C HIS A 36 11.32 -11.64 3.56
N MET A 37 11.81 -11.24 4.73
CA MET A 37 10.98 -10.64 5.78
C MET A 37 11.33 -9.17 6.04
N TRP A 38 12.58 -8.77 5.78
CA TRP A 38 13.05 -7.43 6.14
C TRP A 38 12.37 -6.32 5.33
N ASN A 39 12.10 -6.57 4.05
CA ASN A 39 11.28 -5.71 3.20
C ASN A 39 9.88 -5.49 3.78
N LEU A 40 9.27 -6.52 4.38
CA LEU A 40 7.94 -6.41 4.99
C LEU A 40 7.98 -5.59 6.28
N VAL A 41 9.01 -5.79 7.11
CA VAL A 41 9.23 -4.99 8.32
C VAL A 41 9.47 -3.52 7.97
N ALA A 42 10.30 -3.26 6.95
CA ALA A 42 10.56 -1.90 6.48
C ALA A 42 9.30 -1.21 5.95
N LEU A 43 8.45 -1.93 5.19
CA LEU A 43 7.16 -1.42 4.73
C LEU A 43 6.21 -1.14 5.89
N GLN A 44 6.18 -2.01 6.90
CA GLN A 44 5.37 -1.78 8.09
C GLN A 44 5.78 -0.50 8.81
N ILE A 45 7.08 -0.35 9.12
CA ILE A 45 7.61 0.87 9.76
C ILE A 45 7.27 2.10 8.93
N PHE A 46 7.50 2.05 7.61
CA PHE A 46 7.22 3.16 6.71
C PHE A 46 5.75 3.59 6.72
N LEU A 47 4.82 2.64 6.66
CA LEU A 47 3.37 2.91 6.67
C LEU A 47 2.88 3.39 8.05
N GLU A 48 3.41 2.82 9.14
CA GLU A 48 3.10 3.24 10.51
C GLU A 48 3.62 4.66 10.79
N GLU A 49 4.82 5.01 10.29
CA GLU A 49 5.36 6.38 10.35
C GLU A 49 4.52 7.39 9.56
N MET A 50 3.79 6.94 8.52
CA MET A 50 2.79 7.74 7.82
C MET A 50 1.46 7.86 8.58
N GLY A 51 1.31 7.23 9.74
CA GLY A 51 0.11 7.30 10.58
C GLY A 51 -0.98 6.30 10.19
N HIS A 52 -0.62 5.19 9.54
CA HIS A 52 -1.55 4.15 9.11
C HIS A 52 -1.52 2.92 10.01
N GLU A 53 -2.60 2.14 10.01
CA GLU A 53 -2.66 0.82 10.66
C GLU A 53 -2.10 -0.25 9.71
N VAL A 54 -1.27 -1.16 10.21
CA VAL A 54 -0.67 -2.22 9.38
C VAL A 54 -0.93 -3.59 9.99
N VAL A 55 -1.50 -4.49 9.17
CA VAL A 55 -1.56 -5.93 9.43
C VAL A 55 -0.51 -6.61 8.56
N ASN A 56 0.64 -6.91 9.14
CA ASN A 56 1.71 -7.63 8.47
C ASN A 56 1.50 -9.15 8.61
N LEU A 57 1.17 -9.83 7.49
CA LEU A 57 0.97 -11.28 7.47
C LEU A 57 2.28 -12.06 7.42
N GLY A 58 3.40 -11.39 7.16
CA GLY A 58 4.70 -12.01 6.98
C GLY A 58 4.89 -12.59 5.58
N ALA A 59 5.94 -13.40 5.47
CA ALA A 59 6.45 -13.97 4.24
C ALA A 59 5.84 -15.34 3.92
N CYS A 60 5.94 -15.79 2.67
CA CYS A 60 5.45 -17.10 2.20
C CYS A 60 3.97 -17.37 2.51
N VAL A 61 3.12 -16.34 2.53
CA VAL A 61 1.70 -16.51 2.86
C VAL A 61 0.97 -17.14 1.67
N PRO A 62 0.26 -18.27 1.85
CA PRO A 62 -0.54 -18.85 0.79
C PRO A 62 -1.65 -17.88 0.33
N THR A 63 -1.92 -17.85 -0.98
CA THR A 63 -2.92 -16.95 -1.57
C THR A 63 -4.29 -17.08 -0.89
N GLU A 64 -4.75 -18.29 -0.58
CA GLU A 64 -6.02 -18.52 0.10
C GLU A 64 -6.06 -17.92 1.50
N LEU A 65 -4.93 -17.94 2.22
CA LEU A 65 -4.84 -17.32 3.53
C LEU A 65 -4.87 -15.79 3.39
N LEU A 66 -4.16 -15.22 2.42
CA LEU A 66 -4.20 -13.78 2.15
C LEU A 66 -5.63 -13.29 1.85
N LEU A 67 -6.36 -13.98 0.96
CA LEU A 67 -7.76 -13.65 0.64
C LEU A 67 -8.66 -13.70 1.89
N ARG A 68 -8.53 -14.76 2.71
CA ARG A 68 -9.27 -14.88 3.98
C ARG A 68 -8.98 -13.73 4.93
N ARG A 69 -7.71 -13.31 5.03
CA ARG A 69 -7.32 -12.18 5.88
C ARG A 69 -7.82 -10.85 5.30
N CYS A 70 -7.87 -10.66 3.99
CA CYS A 70 -8.49 -9.47 3.38
C CYS A 70 -9.96 -9.33 3.79
N HIS A 71 -10.73 -10.42 3.77
CA HIS A 71 -12.13 -10.42 4.25
C HIS A 71 -12.27 -10.09 5.74
N ALA A 72 -11.38 -10.66 6.57
CA ALA A 72 -11.44 -10.49 8.02
C ALA A 72 -11.01 -9.08 8.46
N GLU A 73 -9.93 -8.56 7.88
CA GLU A 73 -9.32 -7.29 8.29
C GLU A 73 -9.98 -6.09 7.61
N ARG A 74 -10.57 -6.29 6.43
CA ARG A 74 -11.12 -5.25 5.53
C ARG A 74 -10.12 -4.10 5.34
N PRO A 75 -8.92 -4.36 4.81
CA PRO A 75 -7.94 -3.31 4.59
C PRO A 75 -8.43 -2.32 3.53
N ASP A 76 -7.96 -1.08 3.60
CA ASP A 76 -8.10 -0.09 2.54
C ASP A 76 -7.14 -0.39 1.36
N CYS A 77 -5.98 -1.01 1.65
CA CYS A 77 -4.97 -1.35 0.64
C CYS A 77 -4.19 -2.62 1.02
N VAL A 78 -3.90 -3.47 0.03
CA VAL A 78 -2.99 -4.62 0.16
C VAL A 78 -1.69 -4.31 -0.54
N VAL A 79 -0.57 -4.54 0.15
CA VAL A 79 0.78 -4.31 -0.37
C VAL A 79 1.51 -5.64 -0.45
N ILE A 80 1.81 -6.07 -1.68
CA ILE A 80 2.60 -7.27 -1.96
C ILE A 80 4.05 -6.85 -2.21
N SER A 81 4.98 -7.39 -1.42
CA SER A 81 6.41 -7.14 -1.62
C SER A 81 7.12 -8.42 -2.07
N SER A 82 7.76 -8.36 -3.23
CA SER A 82 8.55 -9.47 -3.78
C SER A 82 9.95 -9.01 -4.10
N VAL A 83 10.96 -9.68 -3.57
CA VAL A 83 12.38 -9.41 -3.85
C VAL A 83 13.14 -10.65 -4.36
N ASN A 84 12.48 -11.82 -4.36
CA ASN A 84 13.07 -13.07 -4.88
C ASN A 84 13.12 -13.16 -6.43
N GLY A 85 12.48 -12.23 -7.14
CA GLY A 85 12.40 -12.23 -8.60
C GLY A 85 11.24 -13.02 -9.21
N HIS A 86 10.30 -13.53 -8.40
CA HIS A 86 9.08 -14.22 -8.86
C HIS A 86 7.83 -13.35 -8.76
N GLY A 87 7.99 -12.03 -8.57
CA GLY A 87 6.89 -11.10 -8.36
C GLY A 87 5.87 -11.10 -9.50
N HIS A 88 6.31 -11.26 -10.75
CA HIS A 88 5.42 -11.39 -11.90
C HIS A 88 4.61 -12.69 -11.86
N ILE A 89 5.27 -13.85 -11.78
CA ILE A 89 4.62 -15.15 -11.87
C ILE A 89 3.65 -15.39 -10.70
N ASP A 90 4.11 -15.17 -9.47
CA ASP A 90 3.27 -15.40 -8.29
C ASP A 90 2.30 -14.26 -8.04
N GLY A 91 2.70 -13.02 -8.35
CA GLY A 91 1.81 -11.86 -8.29
C GLY A 91 0.62 -12.01 -9.24
N ALA A 92 0.87 -12.47 -10.49
CA ALA A 92 -0.19 -12.72 -11.47
C ALA A 92 -1.22 -13.74 -10.96
N ARG A 93 -0.77 -14.83 -10.35
CA ARG A 93 -1.66 -15.84 -9.74
C ARG A 93 -2.46 -15.26 -8.58
N LEU A 94 -1.80 -14.51 -7.70
CA LEU A 94 -2.42 -13.88 -6.53
C LEU A 94 -3.50 -12.90 -6.94
N ILE A 95 -3.20 -11.96 -7.84
CA ILE A 95 -4.14 -10.91 -8.22
C ILE A 95 -5.32 -11.48 -8.99
N THR A 96 -5.08 -12.46 -9.87
CA THR A 96 -6.17 -13.16 -10.58
C THR A 96 -7.14 -13.82 -9.60
N ALA A 97 -6.62 -14.51 -8.58
CA ALA A 97 -7.45 -15.13 -7.55
C ALA A 97 -8.22 -14.08 -6.72
N LEU A 98 -7.58 -12.97 -6.36
CA LEU A 98 -8.20 -11.88 -5.61
C LEU A 98 -9.32 -11.20 -6.41
N ARG A 99 -9.11 -10.93 -7.71
CA ARG A 99 -10.12 -10.31 -8.59
C ARG A 99 -11.27 -11.24 -8.94
N ALA A 100 -11.05 -12.55 -8.88
CA ALA A 100 -12.12 -13.54 -9.03
C ALA A 100 -13.08 -13.58 -7.82
N ASP A 101 -12.67 -13.06 -6.66
CA ASP A 101 -13.53 -12.93 -5.47
C ASP A 101 -14.37 -11.63 -5.54
N PRO A 102 -15.71 -11.70 -5.67
CA PRO A 102 -16.55 -10.50 -5.80
C PRO A 102 -16.46 -9.54 -4.62
N GLY A 103 -16.15 -10.04 -3.41
CA GLY A 103 -16.00 -9.21 -2.21
C GLY A 103 -14.68 -8.44 -2.15
N LEU A 104 -13.68 -8.87 -2.93
CA LEU A 104 -12.34 -8.27 -2.98
C LEU A 104 -12.01 -7.64 -4.34
N ALA A 105 -12.88 -7.83 -5.35
CA ALA A 105 -12.64 -7.38 -6.72
C ALA A 105 -12.32 -5.88 -6.86
N ARG A 106 -12.78 -5.05 -5.91
CA ARG A 106 -12.53 -3.58 -5.86
C ARG A 106 -11.50 -3.16 -4.81
N LEU A 107 -10.93 -4.09 -4.05
CA LEU A 107 -9.91 -3.78 -3.04
C LEU A 107 -8.67 -3.19 -3.71
N ASN A 108 -8.09 -2.13 -3.16
CA ASN A 108 -6.85 -1.58 -3.69
C ASN A 108 -5.70 -2.56 -3.41
N VAL A 109 -4.97 -2.99 -4.44
CA VAL A 109 -3.86 -3.94 -4.34
C VAL A 109 -2.69 -3.42 -5.15
N VAL A 110 -1.53 -3.31 -4.51
CA VAL A 110 -0.28 -2.90 -5.15
C VAL A 110 0.81 -3.95 -4.95
N ILE A 111 1.76 -3.98 -5.87
CA ILE A 111 2.93 -4.85 -5.79
C ILE A 111 4.22 -4.06 -6.01
N GLY A 112 5.28 -4.39 -5.28
CA GLY A 112 6.58 -3.76 -5.47
C GLY A 112 7.76 -4.68 -5.23
N GLY A 113 8.93 -4.23 -5.70
CA GLY A 113 10.21 -4.92 -5.57
C GLY A 113 10.72 -5.52 -6.87
N LYS A 114 11.42 -6.65 -6.78
CA LYS A 114 12.01 -7.37 -7.91
C LYS A 114 10.95 -8.31 -8.54
N LEU A 115 10.45 -7.90 -9.72
CA LEU A 115 9.35 -8.58 -10.42
C LEU A 115 9.80 -9.71 -11.33
N GLY A 116 11.07 -9.73 -11.72
CA GLY A 116 11.68 -10.77 -12.55
C GLY A 116 13.17 -10.92 -12.24
N VAL A 117 13.82 -11.93 -12.83
CA VAL A 117 15.25 -12.18 -12.61
C VAL A 117 16.15 -11.40 -13.59
N GLU A 118 15.60 -10.86 -14.67
CA GLU A 118 16.35 -10.27 -15.80
C GLU A 118 16.54 -8.73 -15.75
N GLY A 119 16.37 -8.11 -14.57
CA GLY A 119 16.62 -6.66 -14.40
C GLY A 119 15.68 -5.76 -15.22
N GLU A 120 16.21 -4.79 -15.97
CA GLU A 120 15.43 -3.80 -16.75
C GLU A 120 14.61 -4.40 -17.91
N ALA A 121 14.91 -5.63 -18.34
CA ALA A 121 14.12 -6.35 -19.35
C ALA A 121 12.72 -6.75 -18.83
N ASN A 122 12.43 -6.52 -17.56
CA ASN A 122 11.16 -6.86 -16.90
C ASN A 122 10.11 -5.76 -17.01
N SER A 123 10.34 -4.66 -17.74
CA SER A 123 9.37 -3.56 -17.86
C SER A 123 8.00 -4.01 -18.40
N GLN A 124 7.97 -5.03 -19.26
CA GLN A 124 6.74 -5.68 -19.74
C GLN A 124 5.91 -6.30 -18.60
N PHE A 125 6.55 -6.78 -17.53
CA PHE A 125 5.87 -7.41 -16.40
C PHE A 125 5.04 -6.41 -15.59
N GLU A 126 5.45 -5.14 -15.57
CA GLU A 126 4.65 -4.10 -14.89
C GLU A 126 3.31 -3.92 -15.58
N GLN A 127 3.32 -3.77 -16.91
CA GLN A 127 2.09 -3.59 -17.69
C GLN A 127 1.17 -4.81 -17.56
N GLU A 128 1.72 -6.02 -17.66
CA GLU A 128 0.94 -7.25 -17.51
C GLU A 128 0.29 -7.37 -16.12
N LEU A 129 1.01 -7.01 -15.04
CA LEU A 129 0.47 -7.04 -13.68
C LEU A 129 -0.66 -6.02 -13.49
N LEU A 130 -0.54 -4.84 -14.09
CA LEU A 130 -1.61 -3.84 -14.10
C LEU A 130 -2.84 -4.35 -14.86
N GLU A 131 -2.66 -4.92 -16.04
CA GLU A 131 -3.74 -5.50 -16.86
C GLU A 131 -4.46 -6.66 -16.16
N LEU A 132 -3.72 -7.46 -15.37
CA LEU A 132 -4.29 -8.53 -14.52
C LEU A 132 -5.03 -8.01 -13.29
N GLY A 133 -4.87 -6.73 -12.96
CA GLY A 133 -5.71 -6.02 -11.99
C GLY A 133 -5.00 -5.51 -10.75
N PHE A 134 -3.66 -5.42 -10.72
CA PHE A 134 -3.00 -4.58 -9.70
C PHE A 134 -3.32 -3.11 -9.98
N ASP A 135 -3.54 -2.34 -8.92
CA ASP A 135 -3.85 -0.90 -9.03
C ASP A 135 -2.58 -0.06 -9.23
N ALA A 136 -1.43 -0.55 -8.74
CA ALA A 136 -0.12 0.03 -9.03
C ALA A 136 1.00 -1.02 -8.89
N VAL A 137 2.08 -0.79 -9.64
CA VAL A 137 3.29 -1.60 -9.63
C VAL A 137 4.50 -0.70 -9.36
N PHE A 138 5.32 -1.05 -8.38
CA PHE A 138 6.52 -0.32 -7.97
C PHE A 138 7.77 -1.19 -8.17
N HIS A 139 8.22 -1.29 -9.41
CA HIS A 139 9.42 -2.05 -9.71
C HIS A 139 10.66 -1.42 -9.07
N VAL A 140 11.49 -2.26 -8.46
CA VAL A 140 12.79 -1.87 -7.92
C VAL A 140 13.87 -2.46 -8.82
N GLY A 141 14.41 -1.63 -9.69
CA GLY A 141 15.63 -1.92 -10.45
C GLY A 141 16.86 -1.98 -9.55
N ALA A 142 17.99 -2.44 -10.08
CA ALA A 142 19.23 -2.54 -9.32
C ALA A 142 19.68 -1.15 -8.83
N GLY A 143 19.58 -0.92 -7.51
CA GLY A 143 20.01 0.32 -6.86
C GLY A 143 18.98 1.45 -6.82
N ASP A 144 17.74 1.24 -7.29
CA ASP A 144 16.72 2.30 -7.41
C ASP A 144 15.55 2.15 -6.41
N SER A 145 15.85 1.68 -5.20
CA SER A 145 14.82 1.52 -4.16
C SER A 145 14.25 2.86 -3.67
N ALA A 146 15.04 3.92 -3.69
CA ALA A 146 14.61 5.25 -3.25
C ALA A 146 13.49 5.82 -4.14
N HIS A 147 13.61 5.69 -5.46
CA HIS A 147 12.58 6.17 -6.37
C HIS A 147 11.27 5.38 -6.25
N ALA A 148 11.37 4.06 -6.06
CA ALA A 148 10.21 3.20 -5.84
C ALA A 148 9.47 3.57 -4.54
N ILE A 149 10.19 3.81 -3.44
CA ILE A 149 9.61 4.25 -2.16
C ILE A 149 8.92 5.60 -2.30
N GLU A 150 9.54 6.57 -2.99
CA GLU A 150 8.94 7.89 -3.22
C GLU A 150 7.69 7.81 -4.11
N SER A 151 7.72 6.96 -5.13
CA SER A 151 6.55 6.69 -5.98
C SER A 151 5.41 6.05 -5.18
N PHE A 152 5.74 5.11 -4.29
CA PHE A 152 4.76 4.50 -3.40
C PHE A 152 4.17 5.50 -2.39
N ARG A 153 5.00 6.36 -1.79
CA ARG A 153 4.54 7.46 -0.92
C ARG A 153 3.53 8.35 -1.64
N ARG A 154 3.86 8.81 -2.85
CA ARG A 154 2.97 9.65 -3.66
C ARG A 154 1.67 8.94 -4.00
N TYR A 155 1.72 7.64 -4.31
CA TYR A 155 0.54 6.84 -4.58
C TYR A 155 -0.40 6.79 -3.39
N ILE A 156 0.11 6.48 -2.18
CA ILE A 156 -0.70 6.44 -0.95
C ILE A 156 -1.44 7.77 -0.75
N SER A 157 -0.72 8.89 -0.82
CA SER A 157 -1.30 10.21 -0.57
C SER A 157 -2.33 10.65 -1.60
N SER A 158 -2.27 10.14 -2.83
CA SER A 158 -3.20 10.52 -3.91
C SER A 158 -4.36 9.55 -4.09
N HIS A 159 -4.17 8.26 -3.84
CA HIS A 159 -5.13 7.20 -4.22
C HIS A 159 -5.73 6.46 -3.02
N VAL A 160 -5.07 6.44 -1.87
CA VAL A 160 -5.56 5.71 -0.70
C VAL A 160 -6.14 6.67 0.34
N GLU A 161 -5.48 7.82 0.55
CA GLU A 161 -5.95 8.80 1.53
C GLU A 161 -7.22 9.55 1.07
N GLN A 162 -7.39 9.80 -0.24
CA GLN A 162 -8.46 10.66 -0.78
C GLN A 162 -9.81 9.97 -1.04
N VAL A 163 -9.90 8.64 -0.93
CA VAL A 163 -11.15 7.91 -1.16
C VAL A 163 -12.09 8.13 0.04
N THR A 164 -12.99 9.09 -0.10
CA THR A 164 -14.00 9.49 0.89
C THR A 164 -15.31 8.75 0.65
#